data_AF-A0A087USV5-F1
#
_entry.id   AF-A0A087USV5-F1
#
_cell.length_a   1.000
_cell.length_b   1.000
_cell.length_c   1.000
_cell.angle_alpha   90.00
_cell.angle_beta   90.00
_cell.angle_gamma   90.00
#
_symmetry.space_group_name_H-M   'P 1'
#
loop_
_entity.id
_entity.type
_entity.pdbx_description
1 polymer ?
#
loop_
_entity_poly.entity_id
_entity_poly.type
_entity_poly.pdbx_seq_one_letter_code
_entity_poly.pdbx_strand_id
1 'polypeptide(L)' 'MEIAHTKTREEILECFGTDPERGLSPTQVRNLQEKYGPN' A
#
# COMPACT_ATOMS: atom_id res chain seq x y z
N MET A 1 -7.47 -1.62 3.96
CA MET A 1 -7.24 -0.69 5.09
C MET A 1 -8.58 -0.03 5.37
N GLU A 2 -9.32 -0.55 6.35
CA GLU A 2 -10.76 -0.27 6.51
C GLU A 2 -11.10 1.17 6.92
N ILE A 3 -10.18 1.89 7.56
CA ILE A 3 -10.39 3.26 8.07
C ILE A 3 -9.47 4.30 7.43
N ALA A 4 -9.10 4.11 6.17
CA ALA A 4 -8.16 5.00 5.48
C ALA A 4 -8.59 6.48 5.47
N HIS A 5 -9.88 6.77 5.52
CA HIS A 5 -10.41 8.14 5.54
C HIS A 5 -10.10 8.93 6.83
N THR A 6 -9.72 8.27 7.92
CA THR A 6 -9.29 8.94 9.16
C THR A 6 -7.79 9.15 9.23
N LYS A 7 -7.05 8.70 8.21
CA LYS A 7 -5.60 8.70 8.15
C LYS A 7 -5.08 9.80 7.24
N THR A 8 -3.92 10.33 7.61
CA THR A 8 -3.16 11.23 6.75
C THR A 8 -2.57 10.47 5.57
N ARG A 9 -2.26 11.20 4.50
CA ARG A 9 -1.62 10.62 3.32
C ARG A 9 -0.31 9.93 3.69
N GLU A 10 0.46 10.54 4.58
CA GLU A 10 1.77 10.07 5.04
C GLU A 10 1.65 8.73 5.78
N GLU A 11 0.69 8.59 6.70
CA GLU A 11 0.42 7.33 7.40
C GLU A 11 0.03 6.21 6.43
N ILE A 12 -0.72 6.52 5.38
CA ILE A 12 -1.12 5.53 4.36
C ILE A 12 0.11 5.08 3.56
N LEU A 13 0.92 6.03 3.09
CA LEU A 13 2.14 5.73 2.34
C LEU A 13 3.12 4.91 3.17
N GLU A 14 3.28 5.24 4.44
CA GLU A 14 4.13 4.49 5.37
C GLU A 14 3.60 3.08 5.63
N CYS A 15 2.29 2.91 5.83
CA CYS A 15 1.67 1.61 6.07
C CYS A 15 1.92 0.60 4.94
N PHE A 16 1.92 1.07 3.69
CA PHE A 16 2.17 0.24 2.52
C PHE A 16 3.61 0.34 2.00
N GLY A 17 4.46 1.19 2.60
CA GLY A 17 5.80 1.50 2.11
C GLY A 17 5.81 1.93 0.64
N THR A 18 4.82 2.73 0.24
CA THR A 18 4.62 3.16 -1.16
C THR A 18 5.36 4.45 -1.44
N ASP A 19 6.14 4.48 -2.52
CA ASP A 19 6.73 5.73 -3.00
C ASP A 19 5.63 6.56 -3.69
N PRO A 20 5.41 7.84 -3.30
CA PRO A 20 4.35 8.65 -3.87
C PRO A 20 4.55 9.01 -5.34
N GLU A 21 5.78 8.98 -5.84
CA GLU A 21 6.13 9.33 -7.23
C GLU A 21 6.31 8.07 -8.10
N ARG A 22 6.77 6.97 -7.50
CA ARG A 22 7.16 5.74 -8.22
C ARG A 22 6.22 4.56 -7.97
N GLY A 23 5.37 4.64 -6.96
CA GLY A 23 4.46 3.57 -6.56
C GLY A 23 5.16 2.39 -5.87
N LEU A 24 4.56 1.22 -5.96
CA LEU A 24 5.06 -0.03 -5.40
C LEU A 24 6.07 -0.71 -6.33
N SER A 25 7.12 -1.30 -5.76
CA SER A 25 8.01 -2.16 -6.53
C SER A 25 7.30 -3.47 -6.95
N PRO A 26 7.77 -4.16 -8.02
CA PRO A 26 7.19 -5.44 -8.44
C PRO A 26 7.15 -6.50 -7.33
N THR A 27 8.17 -6.52 -6.47
CA THR A 27 8.23 -7.43 -5.32
C THR A 27 7.15 -7.10 -4.29
N GLN A 28 6.92 -5.82 -4.00
CA GLN A 28 5.86 -5.40 -3.08
C GLN A 28 4.48 -5.76 -3.65
N VAL A 29 4.25 -5.55 -4.95
CA VAL A 29 3.00 -5.93 -5.60
C VAL A 29 2.72 -7.43 -5.42
N ARG A 30 3.71 -8.30 -5.68
CA ARG A 30 3.56 -9.74 -5.49
C ARG A 30 3.21 -10.11 -4.03
N ASN A 31 3.94 -9.55 -3.07
CA ASN A 31 3.72 -9.84 -1.66
C ASN A 31 2.33 -9.36 -1.18
N LEU A 32 1.88 -8.20 -1.65
CA LEU A 32 0.57 -7.65 -1.33
C LEU A 32 -0.55 -8.46 -2.00
N GLN A 33 -0.35 -8.92 -3.23
CA GLN A 33 -1.29 -9.80 -3.93
C GLN A 33 -1.40 -11.17 -3.27
N GLU A 34 -0.30 -11.74 -2.78
CA GLU A 34 -0.31 -12.97 -1.97
C GLU A 34 -1.06 -12.77 -0.63
N LYS A 35 -0.90 -11.59 -0.01
CA LYS A 35 -1.52 -11.27 1.28
C LYS A 35 -3.01 -10.97 1.18
N TYR A 36 -3.43 -10.22 0.17
CA TYR A 36 -4.79 -9.69 0.05
C TYR A 36 -5.64 -10.43 -1.00
N GLY A 37 -5.02 -11.22 -1.86
CA GLY A 37 -5.69 -11.93 -2.95
C GLY A 37 -5.85 -11.09 -4.23
N PRO A 38 -6.50 -11.65 -5.25
CA PRO A 38 -6.90 -10.89 -6.44
C PRO A 38 -7.86 -9.77 -6.04
N ASN A 39 -7.69 -8.60 -6.68
CA ASN A 39 -8.53 -7.42 -6.45
C ASN A 39 -9.92 -7.57 -7.04
#